data_AF-A0A9W6H775-F1
#
_entry.id   AF-A0A9W6H775-F1
#
_cell.length_a   1.000
_cell.length_b   1.000
_cell.length_c   1.000
_cell.angle_alpha   90.00
_cell.angle_beta   90.00
_cell.angle_gamma   90.00
#
_symmetry.space_group_name_H-M   'P 1'
#
loop_
_entity.id
_entity.type
_entity.pdbx_description
1 polymer ?
#
loop_
_entity_poly.entity_id
_entity_poly.type
_entity_poly.pdbx_seq_one_letter_code
_entity_poly.pdbx_strand_id
1 'polypeptide(L)'
;MLAAERVKPSGGWVRTRQGKLILNGGGRLKKLGSLFSGSVRPATAEPDAVADAHADARAEACADAAAGDPVLAGMSRRVTAEFESAFHFFLPRLCEHCLNPSCAAACPAGALYKRNDDGIVLVDPAACSGWQRCVTACPYAAISFDQASGTAQKCDLCAGRIELGLPPACSESCVGRIRYLGVLLYDADRVADAARVEHEHELLDAQRELFLDPRDPAVIAAARAAEIPDEWIDAAGLTPLWSLIREHRVALPFHPEYRTLPMVWYIPPLSPIVDVVSGSGGDGEDVETLLAAIDDLRAPVGYLAGLFTAGDPGPVTHALRRLAAMRSYRARVALGEPADESIAERAGTTGADVEELYRLLADPTGETRHVIPAAFGGQASDLGVPGCGCGTGDGSGTRP
;
A
#
# COMPACT_ATOMS: atom_id res chain seq x y z
N MET A 1 -0.31 -28.58 7.59
CA MET A 1 -1.27 -28.25 6.51
C MET A 1 -2.43 -27.48 7.14
N LEU A 2 -2.17 -26.25 7.57
CA LEU A 2 -3.22 -25.32 8.00
C LEU A 2 -3.67 -24.60 6.73
N ALA A 3 -4.77 -25.07 6.14
CA ALA A 3 -5.47 -24.28 5.15
C ALA A 3 -5.99 -23.05 5.90
N ALA A 4 -5.30 -21.92 5.75
CA ALA A 4 -5.87 -20.63 6.14
C ALA A 4 -7.18 -20.50 5.36
N GLU A 5 -8.32 -20.67 6.03
CA GLU A 5 -9.61 -20.29 5.47
C GLU A 5 -9.47 -18.84 5.04
N ARG A 6 -9.47 -18.59 3.72
CA ARG A 6 -9.49 -17.23 3.19
C ARG A 6 -10.77 -16.59 3.73
N VAL A 7 -10.63 -15.74 4.74
CA VAL A 7 -11.71 -14.87 5.20
C VAL A 7 -12.07 -14.04 3.98
N LYS A 8 -13.22 -14.33 3.36
CA LYS A 8 -13.67 -13.57 2.19
C LYS A 8 -13.77 -12.10 2.61
N PRO A 9 -13.11 -11.18 1.88
CA PRO A 9 -13.22 -9.76 2.19
C PRO A 9 -14.70 -9.38 2.17
N SER A 10 -15.15 -8.50 3.07
CA SER A 10 -16.53 -8.00 3.06
C SER A 10 -16.77 -7.00 1.92
N GLY A 11 -15.70 -6.39 1.39
CA GLY A 11 -15.71 -5.41 0.32
C GLY A 11 -15.04 -5.88 -0.98
N GLY A 12 -14.75 -4.92 -1.87
CA GLY A 12 -14.07 -5.16 -3.15
C GLY A 12 -14.99 -5.66 -4.26
N TRP A 13 -14.36 -6.18 -5.32
CA TRP A 13 -15.05 -6.72 -6.49
C TRP A 13 -14.89 -8.23 -6.61
N VAL A 14 -15.89 -8.87 -7.19
CA VAL A 14 -15.90 -10.28 -7.53
C VAL A 14 -16.15 -10.42 -9.02
N ARG A 15 -15.30 -11.20 -9.70
CA ARG A 15 -15.51 -11.56 -11.11
C ARG A 15 -16.49 -12.72 -11.20
N THR A 16 -17.56 -12.54 -11.96
CA THR A 16 -18.53 -13.60 -12.26
C THR A 16 -17.96 -14.58 -13.30
N ARG A 17 -18.55 -15.77 -13.43
CA ARG A 17 -18.20 -16.73 -14.49
C ARG A 17 -18.34 -16.18 -15.91
N GLN A 18 -19.15 -15.13 -16.10
CA GLN A 18 -19.33 -14.43 -17.38
C GLN A 18 -18.32 -13.30 -17.59
N GLY A 19 -17.30 -13.17 -16.74
CA GLY A 19 -16.27 -12.12 -16.84
C GLY A 19 -16.68 -10.72 -16.35
N LYS A 20 -17.92 -10.54 -15.88
CA LYS A 20 -18.39 -9.25 -15.33
C LYS A 20 -17.92 -9.06 -13.90
N LEU A 21 -17.55 -7.84 -13.53
CA LEU A 21 -17.30 -7.45 -12.14
C LEU A 21 -18.60 -7.04 -11.44
N ILE A 22 -18.81 -7.58 -10.25
CA ILE A 22 -19.86 -7.18 -9.32
C ILE A 22 -19.22 -6.83 -7.98
N LEU A 23 -19.80 -5.90 -7.24
CA LEU A 23 -19.36 -5.67 -5.87
C LEU A 23 -19.68 -6.90 -5.02
N ASN A 24 -18.79 -7.21 -4.07
CA ASN A 24 -18.94 -8.36 -3.19
C ASN A 24 -20.25 -8.31 -2.37
N GLY A 25 -20.69 -7.10 -1.99
CA GLY A 25 -22.00 -6.83 -1.36
C GLY A 25 -23.24 -6.94 -2.26
N GLY A 26 -23.09 -7.31 -3.54
CA GLY A 26 -24.19 -7.52 -4.49
C GLY A 26 -24.44 -6.39 -5.51
N GLY A 27 -25.15 -6.71 -6.59
CA GLY A 27 -25.49 -5.78 -7.69
C GLY A 27 -26.56 -4.74 -7.34
N ARG A 28 -26.82 -3.76 -8.24
CA ARG A 28 -27.67 -2.57 -7.98
C ARG A 28 -29.06 -2.87 -7.39
N LEU A 29 -29.74 -3.92 -7.83
CA LEU A 29 -31.06 -4.31 -7.31
C LEU A 29 -31.00 -4.90 -5.88
N LYS A 30 -30.01 -5.76 -5.61
CA LYS A 30 -29.77 -6.29 -4.26
C LYS A 30 -29.33 -5.17 -3.31
N LYS A 31 -28.68 -4.12 -3.83
CA LYS A 31 -28.41 -2.89 -3.08
C LYS A 31 -29.72 -2.24 -2.63
N LEU A 32 -30.64 -1.91 -3.54
CA LEU A 32 -31.91 -1.27 -3.17
C LEU A 32 -32.70 -2.05 -2.10
N GLY A 33 -32.72 -3.37 -2.19
CA GLY A 33 -33.41 -4.22 -1.21
C GLY A 33 -32.82 -4.21 0.21
N SER A 34 -31.54 -3.86 0.38
CA SER A 34 -30.87 -3.80 1.69
C SER A 34 -30.70 -2.38 2.24
N LEU A 35 -31.36 -1.37 1.65
CA LEU A 35 -31.26 0.02 2.11
C LEU A 35 -31.77 0.21 3.55
N PHE A 36 -32.78 -0.55 3.95
CA PHE A 36 -33.47 -0.37 5.24
C PHE A 36 -32.97 -1.33 6.33
N SER A 37 -32.25 -2.39 5.95
CA SER A 37 -31.53 -3.28 6.87
C SER A 37 -30.05 -2.98 6.72
N GLY A 38 -29.52 -2.05 7.53
CA GLY A 38 -28.12 -1.61 7.43
C GLY A 38 -27.17 -2.78 7.18
N SER A 39 -26.33 -2.66 6.15
CA SER A 39 -25.29 -3.66 5.87
C SER A 39 -24.55 -3.99 7.15
N VAL A 40 -24.25 -5.27 7.39
CA VAL A 40 -23.45 -5.77 8.52
C VAL A 40 -22.38 -4.73 8.86
N ARG A 41 -22.63 -3.98 9.93
CA ARG A 41 -21.70 -2.94 10.38
C ARG A 41 -20.48 -3.70 10.88
N PRO A 42 -19.25 -3.38 10.47
CA PRO A 42 -18.13 -3.73 11.32
C PRO A 42 -18.45 -3.14 12.70
N ALA A 43 -18.40 -3.97 13.74
CA ALA A 43 -18.61 -3.50 15.10
C ALA A 43 -17.76 -2.25 15.28
N THR A 44 -18.35 -1.17 15.80
CA THR A 44 -17.59 0.00 16.22
C THR A 44 -16.49 -0.52 17.13
N ALA A 45 -15.24 -0.46 16.70
CA ALA A 45 -14.13 -0.62 17.61
C ALA A 45 -14.33 0.49 18.65
N GLU A 46 -14.66 0.10 19.87
CA GLU A 46 -14.58 1.03 20.99
C GLU A 46 -13.15 1.59 20.98
N PRO A 47 -12.96 2.91 21.16
CA PRO A 47 -11.62 3.41 21.41
C PRO A 47 -11.10 2.70 22.66
N ASP A 48 -9.99 1.99 22.51
CA ASP A 48 -9.37 1.18 23.56
C ASP A 48 -9.38 1.94 24.89
N ALA A 49 -10.16 1.46 25.85
CA ALA A 49 -10.01 1.86 27.23
C ALA A 49 -8.63 1.39 27.69
N VAL A 50 -7.72 2.34 27.91
CA VAL A 50 -6.41 2.08 28.49
C VAL A 50 -6.61 1.50 29.89
N ALA A 51 -6.51 0.18 30.02
CA ALA A 51 -6.49 -0.51 31.29
C ALA A 51 -5.06 -0.51 31.82
N ASP A 52 -4.89 0.16 32.96
CA ASP A 52 -3.62 0.41 33.63
C ASP A 52 -2.96 -0.88 34.16
N ALA A 53 -1.64 -0.91 34.11
CA ALA A 53 -0.80 -2.07 34.37
C ALA A 53 -0.32 -2.08 35.83
N HIS A 54 -0.82 -3.01 36.64
CA HIS A 54 -0.17 -3.42 37.89
C HIS A 54 -0.35 -4.92 38.13
N ALA A 55 0.55 -5.74 37.57
CA ALA A 55 0.58 -7.19 37.79
C ALA A 55 1.98 -7.73 38.13
N ASP A 56 2.92 -6.90 38.59
CA ASP A 56 4.33 -7.32 38.71
C ASP A 56 4.71 -8.02 40.03
N ALA A 57 3.85 -8.10 41.04
CA ALA A 57 4.26 -8.62 42.35
C ALA A 57 3.96 -10.12 42.62
N ARG A 58 3.33 -10.86 41.69
CA ARG A 58 2.99 -12.30 41.88
C ARG A 58 3.78 -13.27 41.01
N ALA A 59 4.61 -12.78 40.09
CA ALA A 59 5.33 -13.63 39.13
C ALA A 59 6.57 -14.32 39.73
N GLU A 60 7.29 -13.68 40.66
CA GLU A 60 8.56 -14.22 41.17
C GLU A 60 8.40 -15.49 42.03
N ALA A 61 7.31 -15.62 42.79
CA ALA A 61 7.13 -16.76 43.70
C ALA A 61 6.75 -18.09 42.99
N CYS A 62 6.30 -18.05 41.73
CA CYS A 62 5.95 -19.26 40.95
C CYS A 62 7.11 -19.76 40.08
N ALA A 63 8.14 -18.96 39.84
CA ALA A 63 9.27 -19.33 38.97
C ALA A 63 10.17 -20.40 39.61
N ASP A 64 10.40 -20.33 40.92
CA ASP A 64 11.31 -21.24 41.63
C ASP A 64 10.76 -22.66 41.81
N ALA A 65 9.43 -22.82 41.86
CA ALA A 65 8.79 -24.14 41.94
C ALA A 65 8.68 -24.85 40.57
N ALA A 66 8.83 -24.11 39.47
CA ALA A 66 8.70 -24.58 38.10
C ALA A 66 10.01 -25.12 37.49
N ALA A 67 11.16 -24.82 38.10
CA ALA A 67 12.50 -25.01 37.54
C ALA A 67 12.98 -26.48 37.40
N GLY A 68 12.13 -27.47 37.68
CA GLY A 68 12.47 -28.90 37.58
C GLY A 68 11.38 -29.81 36.99
N ASP A 69 10.26 -29.24 36.54
CA ASP A 69 9.14 -30.03 36.02
C ASP A 69 9.37 -30.33 34.51
N PRO A 70 9.45 -31.61 34.10
CA PRO A 70 9.69 -31.99 32.70
C PRO A 70 8.56 -31.57 31.74
N VAL A 71 7.33 -31.38 32.22
CA VAL A 71 6.20 -30.82 31.46
C VAL A 71 6.39 -29.33 31.26
N LEU A 72 6.75 -28.57 32.31
CA LEU A 72 7.05 -27.14 32.19
C LEU A 72 8.33 -26.88 31.38
N ALA A 73 9.33 -27.75 31.45
CA ALA A 73 10.51 -27.69 30.59
C ALA A 73 10.19 -28.04 29.13
N GLY A 74 9.20 -28.90 28.89
CA GLY A 74 8.69 -29.20 27.55
C GLY A 74 7.84 -28.06 26.98
N MET A 75 6.97 -27.46 27.80
CA MET A 75 6.17 -26.28 27.45
C MET A 75 7.06 -25.05 27.26
N SER A 76 8.01 -24.79 28.16
CA SER A 76 8.98 -23.70 28.05
C SER A 76 9.78 -23.83 26.76
N ARG A 77 10.29 -25.03 26.42
CA ARG A 77 10.95 -25.27 25.12
C ARG A 77 10.03 -25.04 23.92
N ARG A 78 8.74 -25.39 24.00
CA ARG A 78 7.77 -25.10 22.92
C ARG A 78 7.45 -23.61 22.82
N VAL A 79 7.25 -22.93 23.94
CA VAL A 79 7.01 -21.49 24.01
C VAL A 79 8.24 -20.74 23.50
N THR A 80 9.45 -21.14 23.90
CA THR A 80 10.71 -20.62 23.37
C THR A 80 10.81 -20.87 21.87
N ALA A 81 10.52 -22.07 21.36
CA ALA A 81 10.54 -22.34 19.93
C ALA A 81 9.46 -21.55 19.15
N GLU A 82 8.27 -21.33 19.72
CA GLU A 82 7.22 -20.47 19.15
C GLU A 82 7.62 -18.98 19.19
N PHE A 83 8.32 -18.55 20.24
CA PHE A 83 8.82 -17.18 20.39
C PHE A 83 10.00 -16.89 19.46
N GLU A 84 10.92 -17.85 19.32
CA GLU A 84 12.06 -17.80 18.38
C GLU A 84 11.61 -17.87 16.92
N SER A 85 10.42 -18.41 16.64
CA SER A 85 9.81 -18.41 15.30
C SER A 85 8.81 -17.28 15.06
N ALA A 86 8.57 -16.41 16.05
CA ALA A 86 7.70 -15.26 15.91
C ALA A 86 8.40 -14.16 15.10
N PHE A 87 7.77 -13.75 13.98
CA PHE A 87 8.20 -12.56 13.23
C PHE A 87 7.10 -11.50 13.29
N HIS A 88 7.51 -10.23 13.27
CA HIS A 88 6.61 -9.09 13.15
C HIS A 88 7.20 -8.06 12.20
N PHE A 89 6.33 -7.26 11.59
CA PHE A 89 6.72 -6.08 10.83
C PHE A 89 5.58 -5.07 10.87
N PHE A 90 5.87 -3.82 10.49
CA PHE A 90 4.89 -2.75 10.46
C PHE A 90 4.28 -2.60 9.07
N LEU A 91 2.95 -2.55 9.01
CA LEU A 91 2.21 -2.27 7.79
C LEU A 91 1.37 -0.99 7.96
N PRO A 92 1.95 0.20 7.71
CA PRO A 92 1.18 1.44 7.73
C PRO A 92 0.23 1.48 6.53
N ARG A 93 -1.07 1.63 6.78
CA ARG A 93 -2.11 1.63 5.74
C ARG A 93 -2.87 2.96 5.70
N LEU A 94 -3.27 3.34 4.49
CA LEU A 94 -4.10 4.51 4.22
C LEU A 94 -5.10 4.18 3.09
N CYS A 95 -5.84 5.17 2.59
CA CYS A 95 -6.73 4.93 1.45
C CYS A 95 -5.92 4.67 0.19
N GLU A 96 -6.19 3.57 -0.50
CA GLU A 96 -5.44 3.15 -1.69
C GLU A 96 -5.64 4.03 -2.94
N HIS A 97 -6.52 5.05 -2.89
CA HIS A 97 -6.89 5.92 -4.04
C HIS A 97 -7.00 5.18 -5.39
N CYS A 98 -7.64 4.02 -5.33
CA CYS A 98 -7.74 3.00 -6.37
C CYS A 98 -8.08 3.53 -7.78
N LEU A 99 -7.62 2.83 -8.82
CA LEU A 99 -8.06 3.08 -10.21
C LEU A 99 -9.49 2.57 -10.46
N ASN A 100 -9.88 1.47 -9.81
CA ASN A 100 -11.23 0.89 -9.85
C ASN A 100 -11.88 0.89 -8.45
N PRO A 101 -12.19 2.07 -7.88
CA PRO A 101 -12.64 2.20 -6.49
C PRO A 101 -14.02 1.56 -6.26
N SER A 102 -14.05 0.47 -5.48
CA SER A 102 -15.30 -0.20 -5.09
C SER A 102 -16.22 0.71 -4.27
N CYS A 103 -15.65 1.64 -3.49
CA CYS A 103 -16.40 2.59 -2.67
C CYS A 103 -17.20 3.60 -3.49
N ALA A 104 -16.63 4.13 -4.57
CA ALA A 104 -17.32 5.02 -5.51
C ALA A 104 -18.46 4.28 -6.21
N ALA A 105 -18.20 3.07 -6.71
CA ALA A 105 -19.21 2.22 -7.35
C ALA A 105 -20.33 1.75 -6.39
N ALA A 106 -20.08 1.76 -5.08
CA ALA A 106 -21.05 1.35 -4.06
C ALA A 106 -22.01 2.47 -3.65
N CYS A 107 -21.58 3.73 -3.74
CA CYS A 107 -22.32 4.90 -3.28
C CYS A 107 -23.60 5.12 -4.11
N PRO A 108 -24.81 5.03 -3.53
CA PRO A 108 -26.04 5.31 -4.26
C PRO A 108 -26.22 6.77 -4.63
N ALA A 109 -25.71 7.68 -3.77
CA ALA A 109 -25.82 9.13 -3.96
C ALA A 109 -24.80 9.68 -4.98
N GLY A 110 -23.83 8.88 -5.42
CA GLY A 110 -22.74 9.37 -6.27
C GLY A 110 -21.77 10.33 -5.57
N ALA A 111 -21.83 10.44 -4.24
CA ALA A 111 -21.00 11.37 -3.45
C ALA A 111 -19.50 11.03 -3.41
N LEU A 112 -19.08 9.88 -3.96
CA LEU A 112 -17.67 9.50 -4.05
C LEU A 112 -17.23 9.50 -5.51
N TYR A 113 -16.15 10.20 -5.80
CA TYR A 113 -15.60 10.35 -7.15
C TYR A 113 -14.07 10.32 -7.11
N LYS A 114 -13.45 9.99 -8.26
CA LYS A 114 -12.02 10.13 -8.48
C LYS A 114 -11.82 11.41 -9.29
N ARG A 115 -10.99 12.33 -8.80
CA ARG A 115 -10.60 13.52 -9.56
C ARG A 115 -9.85 13.11 -10.81
N ASN A 116 -10.08 13.83 -11.91
CA ASN A 116 -9.43 13.54 -13.18
C ASN A 116 -7.98 14.03 -13.20
N ASP A 117 -7.70 15.17 -12.54
CA ASP A 117 -6.40 15.85 -12.61
C ASP A 117 -5.29 15.07 -11.88
N ASP A 118 -5.57 14.58 -10.66
CA ASP A 118 -4.58 13.98 -9.76
C ASP A 118 -4.90 12.52 -9.38
N GLY A 119 -6.07 12.01 -9.78
CA GLY A 119 -6.52 10.67 -9.42
C GLY A 119 -6.91 10.48 -7.95
N ILE A 120 -7.03 11.54 -7.14
CA ILE A 120 -7.43 11.44 -5.75
C ILE A 120 -8.93 11.11 -5.69
N VAL A 121 -9.26 9.94 -5.11
CA VAL A 121 -10.64 9.63 -4.73
C VAL A 121 -11.05 10.54 -3.57
N LEU A 122 -12.22 11.17 -3.60
CA LEU A 122 -12.75 12.05 -2.55
C LEU A 122 -14.21 11.72 -2.21
N VAL A 123 -14.69 12.28 -1.09
CA VAL A 123 -16.11 12.30 -0.72
C VAL A 123 -16.57 13.75 -0.78
N ASP A 124 -17.66 14.03 -1.48
CA ASP A 124 -18.37 15.30 -1.39
C ASP A 124 -19.31 15.26 -0.17
N PRO A 125 -19.05 16.05 0.89
CA PRO A 125 -19.92 16.07 2.07
C PRO A 125 -21.33 16.58 1.76
N ALA A 126 -21.49 17.50 0.81
CA ALA A 126 -22.78 18.08 0.46
C ALA A 126 -23.67 17.09 -0.30
N ALA A 127 -23.07 16.24 -1.14
CA ALA A 127 -23.78 15.15 -1.83
C ALA A 127 -23.98 13.90 -0.94
N CYS A 128 -23.27 13.78 0.19
CA CYS A 128 -23.29 12.59 1.02
C CYS A 128 -24.56 12.48 1.88
N SER A 129 -25.47 11.57 1.51
CA SER A 129 -26.69 11.30 2.29
C SER A 129 -26.53 10.22 3.37
N GLY A 130 -25.30 9.86 3.75
CA GLY A 130 -25.04 8.94 4.86
C GLY A 130 -25.46 7.48 4.68
N TRP A 131 -25.56 6.98 3.43
CA TRP A 131 -25.96 5.59 3.14
C TRP A 131 -25.00 4.49 3.65
N GLN A 132 -23.77 4.85 4.07
CA GLN A 132 -22.74 3.97 4.64
C GLN A 132 -22.31 2.75 3.80
N ARG A 133 -22.80 2.60 2.56
CA ARG A 133 -22.38 1.49 1.67
C ARG A 133 -20.92 1.54 1.27
N CYS A 134 -20.36 2.74 1.17
CA CYS A 134 -18.95 2.93 0.87
C CYS A 134 -18.04 2.32 1.95
N VAL A 135 -18.46 2.36 3.22
CA VAL A 135 -17.73 1.79 4.36
C VAL A 135 -17.56 0.28 4.20
N THR A 136 -18.63 -0.45 3.90
CA THR A 136 -18.59 -1.91 3.72
C THR A 136 -18.02 -2.33 2.37
N ALA A 137 -18.16 -1.51 1.34
CA ALA A 137 -17.64 -1.82 0.01
C ALA A 137 -16.12 -1.63 -0.09
N CYS A 138 -15.51 -0.78 0.73
CA CYS A 138 -14.06 -0.61 0.77
C CYS A 138 -13.41 -1.84 1.41
N PRO A 139 -12.65 -2.66 0.67
CA PRO A 139 -12.06 -3.88 1.23
C PRO A 139 -10.90 -3.57 2.20
N TYR A 140 -10.39 -2.34 2.18
CA TYR A 140 -9.29 -1.88 3.02
C TYR A 140 -9.75 -1.28 4.36
N ALA A 141 -11.07 -1.15 4.57
CA ALA A 141 -11.67 -0.43 5.68
C ALA A 141 -11.13 1.02 5.85
N ALA A 142 -10.83 1.68 4.73
CA ALA A 142 -10.23 3.03 4.70
C ALA A 142 -11.26 4.18 4.71
N ILE A 143 -12.53 3.87 4.97
CA ILE A 143 -13.64 4.84 5.02
C ILE A 143 -14.33 4.69 6.37
N SER A 144 -14.44 5.80 7.08
CA SER A 144 -15.13 5.90 8.36
C SER A 144 -16.43 6.67 8.18
N PHE A 145 -17.40 6.45 9.07
CA PHE A 145 -18.63 7.24 9.11
C PHE A 145 -18.61 8.14 10.33
N ASP A 146 -18.72 9.45 10.10
CA ASP A 146 -18.86 10.41 11.18
C ASP A 146 -20.34 10.53 11.57
N GLN A 147 -20.64 10.08 12.80
CA GLN A 147 -22.00 10.10 13.34
C GLN A 147 -22.50 11.53 13.58
N ALA A 148 -21.60 12.49 13.82
CA ALA A 148 -21.97 13.87 14.12
C ALA A 148 -22.44 14.61 12.87
N SER A 149 -21.65 14.56 11.78
CA SER A 149 -22.06 15.14 10.50
C SER A 149 -23.05 14.28 9.73
N GLY A 150 -23.16 12.99 10.04
CA GLY A 150 -23.95 12.03 9.26
C GLY A 150 -23.34 11.71 7.89
N THR A 151 -22.06 11.99 7.69
CA THR A 151 -21.35 11.81 6.41
C THR A 151 -20.22 10.79 6.52
N ALA A 152 -19.85 10.20 5.38
CA ALA A 152 -18.66 9.36 5.31
C ALA A 152 -17.40 10.22 5.16
N GLN A 153 -16.34 9.87 5.87
CA GLN A 153 -15.02 10.49 5.79
C GLN A 153 -13.96 9.46 5.44
N LYS A 154 -12.87 9.92 4.83
CA LYS A 154 -11.71 9.09 4.48
C LYS A 154 -10.49 9.97 4.24
N CYS A 155 -9.32 9.35 4.17
CA CYS A 155 -8.08 10.00 3.70
C CYS A 155 -8.36 10.71 2.36
N ASP A 156 -8.01 11.98 2.28
CA ASP A 156 -8.14 12.85 1.09
C ASP A 156 -6.79 13.00 0.36
N LEU A 157 -5.79 12.19 0.73
CA LEU A 157 -4.38 12.32 0.32
C LEU A 157 -3.80 13.71 0.58
N CYS A 158 -4.36 14.46 1.54
CA CYS A 158 -4.07 15.87 1.74
C CYS A 158 -4.22 16.67 0.43
N ALA A 159 -5.33 16.52 -0.29
CA ALA A 159 -5.58 17.14 -1.60
C ALA A 159 -5.17 18.63 -1.67
N GLY A 160 -5.54 19.43 -0.66
CA GLY A 160 -5.16 20.85 -0.63
C GLY A 160 -3.66 21.13 -0.50
N ARG A 161 -2.87 20.17 0.01
CA ARG A 161 -1.39 20.23 0.01
C ARG A 161 -0.83 19.80 -1.33
N ILE A 162 -1.36 18.71 -1.90
CA ILE A 162 -0.96 18.22 -3.24
C ILE A 162 -1.16 19.29 -4.30
N GLU A 163 -2.26 20.05 -4.22
CA GLU A 163 -2.53 21.16 -5.15
C GLU A 163 -1.44 22.23 -5.15
N LEU A 164 -0.75 22.41 -4.03
CA LEU A 164 0.37 23.33 -3.85
C LEU A 164 1.75 22.69 -4.11
N GLY A 165 1.79 21.45 -4.62
CA GLY A 165 3.04 20.69 -4.81
C GLY A 165 3.66 20.21 -3.50
N LEU A 166 2.91 20.23 -2.39
CA LEU A 166 3.42 19.84 -1.07
C LEU A 166 3.09 18.37 -0.77
N PRO A 167 4.00 17.62 -0.11
CA PRO A 167 3.74 16.25 0.30
C PRO A 167 2.59 16.15 1.31
N PRO A 168 1.82 15.05 1.30
CA PRO A 168 0.86 14.76 2.34
C PRO A 168 1.54 14.77 3.72
N ALA A 169 0.81 15.19 4.75
CA ALA A 169 1.38 15.35 6.08
C ALA A 169 2.02 14.06 6.60
N CYS A 170 1.41 12.91 6.31
CA CYS A 170 1.92 11.60 6.72
C CYS A 170 3.16 11.13 5.94
N SER A 171 3.41 11.69 4.75
CA SER A 171 4.63 11.48 3.97
C SER A 171 5.76 12.41 4.43
N GLU A 172 5.46 13.70 4.62
CA GLU A 172 6.41 14.70 5.11
C GLU A 172 6.95 14.36 6.50
N SER A 173 6.05 13.98 7.43
CA SER A 173 6.39 13.63 8.81
C SER A 173 6.94 12.21 8.98
N CYS A 174 7.17 11.47 7.89
CA CYS A 174 7.61 10.09 7.97
C CYS A 174 9.06 9.99 8.49
N VAL A 175 9.21 9.74 9.80
CA VAL A 175 10.51 9.62 10.49
C VAL A 175 11.39 8.55 9.85
N GLY A 176 10.81 7.40 9.50
CA GLY A 176 11.54 6.30 8.84
C GLY A 176 11.89 6.58 7.37
N ARG A 177 11.45 7.70 6.80
CA ARG A 177 11.71 8.11 5.41
C ARG A 177 11.28 7.08 4.33
N ILE A 178 10.39 6.16 4.67
CA ILE A 178 9.96 5.03 3.82
C ILE A 178 8.90 5.38 2.76
N ARG A 179 8.36 6.60 2.77
CA ARG A 179 7.25 7.00 1.89
C ARG A 179 7.76 7.77 0.69
N TYR A 180 7.40 7.29 -0.49
CA TYR A 180 7.67 7.93 -1.78
C TYR A 180 6.33 8.38 -2.37
N LEU A 181 6.33 9.56 -2.98
CA LEU A 181 5.15 10.09 -3.67
C LEU A 181 5.59 10.70 -5.00
N GLY A 182 4.84 10.38 -6.06
CA GLY A 182 5.04 10.96 -7.36
C GLY A 182 3.96 10.55 -8.35
N VAL A 183 4.08 11.08 -9.57
CA VAL A 183 3.09 10.91 -10.64
C VAL A 183 3.30 9.57 -11.34
N LEU A 184 2.20 8.85 -11.59
CA LEU A 184 2.19 7.68 -12.47
C LEU A 184 1.18 7.93 -13.59
N LEU A 185 1.66 7.92 -14.84
CA LEU A 185 0.79 7.95 -16.01
C LEU A 185 0.19 6.56 -16.22
N TYR A 186 -1.11 6.47 -16.46
CA TYR A 186 -1.80 5.21 -16.67
C TYR A 186 -2.84 5.29 -17.79
N ASP A 187 -3.07 4.17 -18.47
CA ASP A 187 -4.13 4.02 -19.46
C ASP A 187 -5.47 3.76 -18.76
N ALA A 188 -6.33 4.78 -18.71
CA ALA A 188 -7.63 4.72 -18.06
C ALA A 188 -8.63 3.78 -18.78
N ASP A 189 -8.52 3.62 -20.09
CA ASP A 189 -9.44 2.81 -20.88
C ASP A 189 -9.26 1.31 -20.59
N ARG A 190 -8.02 0.90 -20.28
CA ARG A 190 -7.69 -0.50 -19.94
C ARG A 190 -7.96 -0.88 -18.48
N VAL A 191 -8.29 0.07 -17.60
CA VAL A 191 -8.52 -0.18 -16.16
C VAL A 191 -9.59 -1.26 -15.93
N ALA A 192 -10.70 -1.20 -16.67
CA ALA A 192 -11.79 -2.15 -16.51
C ALA A 192 -11.40 -3.57 -16.93
N ASP A 193 -10.55 -3.71 -17.95
CA ASP A 193 -10.10 -5.00 -18.46
C ASP A 193 -9.04 -5.61 -17.55
N ALA A 194 -8.09 -4.81 -17.06
CA ALA A 194 -7.12 -5.24 -16.05
C ALA A 194 -7.81 -5.76 -14.78
N ALA A 195 -8.83 -5.06 -14.28
CA ALA A 195 -9.59 -5.51 -13.11
C ALA A 195 -10.41 -6.79 -13.35
N ARG A 196 -10.67 -7.15 -14.62
CA ARG A 196 -11.46 -8.32 -15.06
C ARG A 196 -10.62 -9.55 -15.41
N VAL A 197 -9.30 -9.48 -15.29
CA VAL A 197 -8.41 -10.62 -15.54
C VAL A 197 -8.86 -11.84 -14.73
N GLU A 198 -8.86 -13.02 -15.35
CA GLU A 198 -9.50 -14.19 -14.77
C GLU A 198 -8.77 -14.67 -13.52
N HIS A 199 -7.46 -14.90 -13.63
CA HIS A 199 -6.62 -15.42 -12.57
C HIS A 199 -6.13 -14.28 -11.66
N GLU A 200 -6.32 -14.44 -10.35
CA GLU A 200 -5.98 -13.38 -9.39
C GLU A 200 -4.48 -13.09 -9.33
N HIS A 201 -3.63 -14.08 -9.61
CA HIS A 201 -2.17 -13.91 -9.65
C HIS A 201 -1.71 -13.02 -10.83
N GLU A 202 -2.51 -12.94 -11.90
CA GLU A 202 -2.20 -12.09 -13.06
C GLU A 202 -2.61 -10.62 -12.85
N LEU A 203 -3.37 -10.30 -11.78
CA LEU A 203 -3.83 -8.93 -11.52
C LEU A 203 -2.68 -7.96 -11.24
N LEU A 204 -1.60 -8.44 -10.61
CA LEU A 204 -0.39 -7.66 -10.38
C LEU A 204 0.19 -7.15 -11.71
N ASP A 205 0.45 -8.07 -12.63
CA ASP A 205 1.07 -7.73 -13.89
C ASP A 205 0.12 -6.97 -14.80
N ALA A 206 -1.17 -7.32 -14.79
CA ALA A 206 -2.21 -6.55 -15.47
C ALA A 206 -2.25 -5.09 -15.00
N GLN A 207 -2.09 -4.83 -13.69
CA GLN A 207 -2.01 -3.47 -13.18
C GLN A 207 -0.70 -2.78 -13.57
N ARG A 208 0.45 -3.48 -13.52
CA ARG A 208 1.73 -2.93 -13.98
C ARG A 208 1.67 -2.49 -15.44
N GLU A 209 1.00 -3.25 -16.30
CA GLU A 209 0.82 -2.94 -17.71
C GLU A 209 -0.05 -1.70 -17.99
N LEU A 210 -0.83 -1.24 -17.01
CA LEU A 210 -1.57 0.03 -17.12
C LEU A 210 -0.63 1.22 -17.02
N PHE A 211 0.47 1.11 -16.27
CA PHE A 211 1.41 2.21 -16.09
C PHE A 211 2.25 2.43 -17.34
N LEU A 212 2.29 3.65 -17.81
CA LEU A 212 3.00 4.03 -19.04
C LEU A 212 4.41 4.51 -18.69
N ASP A 213 5.40 4.24 -19.55
CA ASP A 213 6.76 4.77 -19.35
C ASP A 213 6.75 6.29 -19.61
N PRO A 214 6.98 7.13 -18.60
CA PRO A 214 6.94 8.59 -18.76
C PRO A 214 8.10 9.12 -19.60
N ARG A 215 9.12 8.30 -19.92
CA ARG A 215 10.27 8.67 -20.74
C ARG A 215 10.10 8.26 -22.20
N ASP A 216 9.06 7.48 -22.54
CA ASP A 216 8.77 7.10 -23.91
C ASP A 216 8.20 8.31 -24.70
N PRO A 217 8.83 8.74 -25.80
CA PRO A 217 8.34 9.83 -26.65
C PRO A 217 6.88 9.66 -27.11
N ALA A 218 6.43 8.42 -27.34
CA ALA A 218 5.04 8.15 -27.74
C ALA A 218 4.06 8.40 -26.59
N VAL A 219 4.42 8.03 -25.36
CA VAL A 219 3.63 8.29 -24.15
C VAL A 219 3.57 9.78 -23.86
N ILE A 220 4.70 10.49 -23.99
CA ILE A 220 4.76 11.96 -23.81
C ILE A 220 3.85 12.67 -24.82
N ALA A 221 3.90 12.25 -26.10
CA ALA A 221 3.02 12.81 -27.13
C ALA A 221 1.54 12.53 -26.85
N ALA A 222 1.20 11.31 -26.39
CA ALA A 222 -0.17 10.95 -26.02
C ALA A 222 -0.65 11.72 -24.78
N ALA A 223 0.19 11.90 -23.77
CA ALA A 223 -0.12 12.68 -22.56
C ALA A 223 -0.42 14.15 -22.88
N ARG A 224 0.40 14.77 -23.75
CA ARG A 224 0.14 16.13 -24.26
C ARG A 224 -1.15 16.23 -25.07
N ALA A 225 -1.44 15.22 -25.90
CA ALA A 225 -2.69 15.16 -26.66
C ALA A 225 -3.93 14.98 -25.74
N ALA A 226 -3.74 14.39 -24.57
CA ALA A 226 -4.74 14.28 -23.51
C ALA A 226 -4.77 15.49 -22.57
N GLU A 227 -4.11 16.60 -22.93
CA GLU A 227 -4.07 17.87 -22.18
C GLU A 227 -3.46 17.77 -20.77
N ILE A 228 -2.60 16.77 -20.53
CA ILE A 228 -1.83 16.68 -19.28
C ILE A 228 -0.74 17.77 -19.30
N PRO A 229 -0.62 18.61 -18.26
CA PRO A 229 0.40 19.66 -18.21
C PRO A 229 1.83 19.12 -18.31
N ASP A 230 2.73 19.84 -19.00
CA ASP A 230 4.13 19.43 -19.14
C ASP A 230 4.82 19.23 -17.77
N GLU A 231 4.50 20.05 -16.77
CA GLU A 231 5.02 19.89 -15.40
C GLU A 231 4.68 18.52 -14.79
N TRP A 232 3.50 17.97 -15.10
CA TRP A 232 3.08 16.65 -14.64
C TRP A 232 3.79 15.53 -15.39
N ILE A 233 4.05 15.72 -16.69
CA ILE A 233 4.81 14.77 -17.51
C ILE A 233 6.27 14.73 -17.04
N ASP A 234 6.87 15.90 -16.81
CA ASP A 234 8.24 16.01 -16.30
C ASP A 234 8.36 15.41 -14.90
N ALA A 235 7.39 15.68 -14.00
CA ALA A 235 7.33 15.06 -12.68
C ALA A 235 7.19 13.53 -12.75
N ALA A 236 6.43 13.01 -13.72
CA ALA A 236 6.34 11.57 -13.95
C ALA A 236 7.69 10.98 -14.41
N GLY A 237 8.46 11.71 -15.23
CA GLY A 237 9.80 11.28 -15.67
C GLY A 237 10.85 11.25 -14.55
N LEU A 238 10.66 12.06 -13.50
CA LEU A 238 11.59 12.17 -12.37
C LEU A 238 11.22 11.25 -11.18
N THR A 239 10.01 10.68 -11.16
CA THR A 239 9.55 9.88 -10.02
C THR A 239 10.28 8.54 -9.91
N PRO A 240 10.66 8.10 -8.69
CA PRO A 240 11.24 6.77 -8.49
C PRO A 240 10.20 5.65 -8.58
N LEU A 241 8.90 5.99 -8.54
CA LEU A 241 7.82 5.00 -8.42
C LEU A 241 7.76 4.08 -9.64
N TRP A 242 7.93 4.63 -10.85
CA TRP A 242 7.89 3.83 -12.06
C TRP A 242 9.01 2.78 -12.08
N SER A 243 10.24 3.18 -11.78
CA SER A 243 11.40 2.29 -11.67
C SER A 243 11.19 1.20 -10.62
N LEU A 244 10.71 1.54 -9.43
CA LEU A 244 10.45 0.58 -8.35
C LEU A 244 9.37 -0.45 -8.72
N ILE A 245 8.35 -0.04 -9.49
CA ILE A 245 7.22 -0.89 -9.89
C ILE A 245 7.51 -1.73 -11.14
N ARG A 246 8.14 -1.14 -12.16
CA ARG A 246 8.30 -1.71 -13.52
C ARG A 246 9.69 -2.25 -13.82
N GLU A 247 10.74 -1.49 -13.51
CA GLU A 247 12.14 -1.88 -13.79
C GLU A 247 12.65 -2.85 -12.73
N HIS A 248 12.70 -2.40 -11.47
CA HIS A 248 13.19 -3.20 -10.35
C HIS A 248 12.15 -4.18 -9.82
N ARG A 249 10.85 -3.95 -10.06
CA ARG A 249 9.74 -4.84 -9.64
C ARG A 249 9.78 -5.22 -8.15
N VAL A 250 10.29 -4.32 -7.31
CA VAL A 250 10.40 -4.51 -5.85
C VAL A 250 9.18 -3.98 -5.12
N ALA A 251 8.46 -3.03 -5.70
CA ALA A 251 7.20 -2.55 -5.18
C ALA A 251 6.05 -3.44 -5.64
N LEU A 252 5.14 -3.76 -4.71
CA LEU A 252 3.99 -4.63 -4.91
C LEU A 252 2.70 -3.97 -4.36
N PRO A 253 1.54 -4.16 -5.01
CA PRO A 253 0.27 -3.60 -4.58
C PRO A 253 -0.26 -4.32 -3.34
N PHE A 254 -1.11 -3.67 -2.56
CA PHE A 254 -1.76 -4.30 -1.40
C PHE A 254 -3.11 -4.96 -1.77
N HIS A 255 -3.20 -6.28 -1.58
CA HIS A 255 -4.34 -7.13 -1.92
C HIS A 255 -4.88 -6.89 -3.35
N PRO A 256 -4.11 -7.20 -4.40
CA PRO A 256 -4.57 -7.03 -5.79
C PRO A 256 -5.84 -7.83 -6.11
N GLU A 257 -6.10 -8.96 -5.43
CA GLU A 257 -7.29 -9.81 -5.57
C GLU A 257 -8.61 -9.09 -5.31
N TYR A 258 -8.58 -7.94 -4.62
CA TYR A 258 -9.77 -7.11 -4.44
C TYR A 258 -10.22 -6.43 -5.73
N ARG A 259 -9.40 -6.46 -6.79
CA ARG A 259 -9.65 -5.94 -8.14
C ARG A 259 -10.00 -4.46 -8.15
N THR A 260 -9.59 -3.74 -7.11
CA THR A 260 -9.71 -2.29 -7.03
C THR A 260 -8.56 -1.59 -7.73
N LEU A 261 -7.46 -2.28 -8.05
CA LEU A 261 -6.24 -1.71 -8.63
C LEU A 261 -5.69 -0.58 -7.74
N PRO A 262 -5.13 -0.93 -6.56
CA PRO A 262 -4.67 0.02 -5.55
C PRO A 262 -3.46 0.84 -6.02
N MET A 263 -3.37 2.10 -5.61
CA MET A 263 -2.30 3.03 -6.01
C MET A 263 -1.26 3.25 -4.91
N VAL A 264 -1.36 2.60 -3.74
CA VAL A 264 -0.30 2.59 -2.73
C VAL A 264 0.39 1.23 -2.78
N TRP A 265 1.69 1.27 -3.02
CA TRP A 265 2.51 0.08 -3.24
C TRP A 265 3.56 -0.03 -2.14
N TYR A 266 3.94 -1.26 -1.84
CA TYR A 266 4.77 -1.62 -0.71
C TYR A 266 6.00 -2.40 -1.19
N ILE A 267 7.14 -2.11 -0.58
CA ILE A 267 8.34 -2.94 -0.73
C ILE A 267 8.35 -3.92 0.45
N PRO A 268 8.39 -5.24 0.22
CA PRO A 268 8.33 -6.22 1.29
C PRO A 268 9.58 -6.15 2.19
N PRO A 269 9.44 -6.34 3.52
CA PRO A 269 10.57 -6.24 4.45
C PRO A 269 11.47 -7.47 4.39
N LEU A 270 12.79 -7.25 4.49
CA LEU A 270 13.77 -8.32 4.65
C LEU A 270 13.87 -8.86 6.09
N SER A 271 13.39 -8.12 7.10
CA SER A 271 13.65 -8.43 8.52
C SER A 271 13.28 -9.86 8.93
N PRO A 272 12.13 -10.45 8.54
CA PRO A 272 11.79 -11.81 8.97
C PRO A 272 12.80 -12.86 8.49
N ILE A 273 13.52 -12.59 7.41
CA ILE A 273 14.54 -13.50 6.86
C ILE A 273 15.88 -13.26 7.55
N VAL A 274 16.29 -11.99 7.68
CA VAL A 274 17.57 -11.61 8.30
C VAL A 274 17.61 -12.02 9.77
N ASP A 275 16.51 -11.87 10.50
CA ASP A 275 16.39 -12.24 11.91
C ASP A 275 16.59 -13.75 12.08
N VAL A 276 16.00 -14.56 11.17
CA VAL A 276 16.13 -16.01 11.20
C VAL A 276 17.55 -16.46 10.84
N VAL A 277 18.17 -15.86 9.82
CA VAL A 277 19.57 -16.16 9.45
C VAL A 277 20.52 -15.84 10.60
N SER A 278 20.40 -14.65 11.17
CA SER A 278 21.28 -14.19 12.25
C SER A 278 21.07 -15.01 13.52
N GLY A 279 19.82 -15.37 13.85
CA GLY A 279 19.50 -16.24 14.99
C GLY A 279 20.04 -17.67 14.86
N SER A 280 20.27 -18.13 13.63
CA SER A 280 20.85 -19.45 13.33
C SER A 280 22.38 -19.45 13.31
N GLY A 281 23.02 -18.29 13.57
CA GLY A 281 24.48 -18.12 13.52
C GLY A 281 25.06 -17.96 12.11
N GLY A 282 24.21 -17.76 11.09
CA GLY A 282 24.64 -17.46 9.73
C GLY A 282 25.00 -15.98 9.54
N ASP A 283 25.82 -15.68 8.52
CA ASP A 283 26.14 -14.30 8.17
C ASP A 283 24.93 -13.66 7.48
N GLY A 284 24.30 -12.72 8.18
CA GLY A 284 23.16 -11.98 7.68
C GLY A 284 23.51 -11.04 6.53
N GLU A 285 24.77 -10.81 6.19
CA GLU A 285 25.20 -9.98 5.04
C GLU A 285 25.63 -10.83 3.83
N ASP A 286 25.79 -12.15 4.00
CA ASP A 286 26.19 -13.05 2.92
C ASP A 286 25.01 -13.38 1.98
N VAL A 287 25.25 -13.20 0.67
CA VAL A 287 24.20 -13.37 -0.33
C VAL A 287 23.77 -14.84 -0.42
N GLU A 288 24.67 -15.80 -0.28
CA GLU A 288 24.32 -17.23 -0.42
C GLU A 288 23.43 -17.67 0.74
N THR A 289 23.80 -17.27 1.95
CA THR A 289 23.03 -17.52 3.17
C THR A 289 21.66 -16.84 3.11
N LEU A 290 21.59 -15.57 2.68
CA LEU A 290 20.32 -14.86 2.55
C LEU A 290 19.41 -15.47 1.48
N LEU A 291 19.94 -15.80 0.30
CA LEU A 291 19.16 -16.40 -0.78
C LEU A 291 18.66 -17.80 -0.40
N ALA A 292 19.49 -18.62 0.24
CA ALA A 292 19.07 -19.92 0.76
C ALA A 292 17.94 -19.76 1.79
N ALA A 293 18.03 -18.79 2.70
CA ALA A 293 16.98 -18.52 3.66
C ALA A 293 15.68 -18.03 3.01
N ILE A 294 15.75 -17.20 1.95
CA ILE A 294 14.57 -16.80 1.18
C ILE A 294 13.87 -18.03 0.56
N ASP A 295 14.65 -18.98 0.05
CA ASP A 295 14.13 -20.17 -0.61
C ASP A 295 13.57 -21.20 0.41
N ASP A 296 14.15 -21.27 1.61
CA ASP A 296 13.75 -22.20 2.68
C ASP A 296 12.58 -21.68 3.55
N LEU A 297 12.46 -20.37 3.75
CA LEU A 297 11.46 -19.75 4.64
C LEU A 297 10.09 -19.59 3.97
N ARG A 298 9.40 -20.71 3.78
CA ARG A 298 8.08 -20.76 3.14
C ARG A 298 6.97 -20.01 3.89
N ALA A 299 7.00 -19.97 5.22
CA ALA A 299 5.93 -19.38 6.02
C ALA A 299 5.91 -17.83 5.95
N PRO A 300 7.03 -17.11 6.15
CA PRO A 300 7.08 -15.66 5.96
C PRO A 300 6.78 -15.24 4.51
N VAL A 301 7.35 -15.93 3.51
CA VAL A 301 7.10 -15.62 2.10
C VAL A 301 5.64 -15.86 1.73
N GLY A 302 5.05 -16.97 2.19
CA GLY A 302 3.63 -17.26 1.97
C GLY A 302 2.70 -16.21 2.59
N TYR A 303 3.05 -15.68 3.77
CA TYR A 303 2.30 -14.59 4.41
C TYR A 303 2.37 -13.30 3.58
N LEU A 304 3.57 -12.87 3.19
CA LEU A 304 3.76 -11.69 2.35
C LEU A 304 3.07 -11.84 0.98
N ALA A 305 3.11 -13.04 0.40
CA ALA A 305 2.42 -13.33 -0.85
C ALA A 305 0.90 -13.18 -0.71
N GLY A 306 0.33 -13.64 0.42
CA GLY A 306 -1.07 -13.43 0.75
C GLY A 306 -1.47 -11.96 0.84
N LEU A 307 -0.54 -11.07 1.21
CA LEU A 307 -0.80 -9.62 1.31
C LEU A 307 -0.60 -8.89 -0.02
N PHE A 308 0.42 -9.23 -0.79
CA PHE A 308 0.91 -8.37 -1.89
C PHE A 308 0.68 -8.92 -3.29
N THR A 309 0.39 -10.22 -3.43
CA THR A 309 0.41 -10.92 -4.72
C THR A 309 -0.69 -11.97 -4.86
N ALA A 310 -1.80 -11.80 -4.12
CA ALA A 310 -2.92 -12.73 -4.11
C ALA A 310 -2.54 -14.19 -3.75
N GLY A 311 -1.43 -14.39 -3.05
CA GLY A 311 -0.91 -15.69 -2.62
C GLY A 311 0.18 -16.27 -3.52
N ASP A 312 0.60 -15.60 -4.60
CA ASP A 312 1.72 -16.03 -5.43
C ASP A 312 3.08 -15.64 -4.80
N PRO A 313 3.92 -16.61 -4.36
CA PRO A 313 5.21 -16.29 -3.77
C PRO A 313 6.22 -15.71 -4.78
N GLY A 314 6.07 -15.97 -6.08
CA GLY A 314 7.06 -15.63 -7.10
C GLY A 314 7.50 -14.16 -7.08
N PRO A 315 6.57 -13.18 -7.19
CA PRO A 315 6.94 -11.77 -7.19
C PRO A 315 7.49 -11.27 -5.84
N VAL A 316 7.07 -11.86 -4.73
CA VAL A 316 7.62 -11.54 -3.40
C VAL A 316 9.06 -12.04 -3.29
N THR A 317 9.31 -13.30 -3.65
CA THR A 317 10.66 -13.88 -3.69
C THR A 317 11.56 -13.06 -4.60
N HIS A 318 11.09 -12.66 -5.79
CA HIS A 318 11.83 -11.78 -6.70
C HIS A 318 12.26 -10.47 -6.02
N ALA A 319 11.32 -9.78 -5.37
CA ALA A 319 11.61 -8.53 -4.67
C ALA A 319 12.62 -8.73 -3.53
N LEU A 320 12.43 -9.76 -2.70
CA LEU A 320 13.31 -10.06 -1.56
C LEU A 320 14.73 -10.43 -2.01
N ARG A 321 14.88 -11.22 -3.08
CA ARG A 321 16.20 -11.59 -3.64
C ARG A 321 16.97 -10.37 -4.12
N ARG A 322 16.30 -9.42 -4.79
CA ARG A 322 16.93 -8.15 -5.22
C ARG A 322 17.34 -7.27 -4.04
N LEU A 323 16.49 -7.15 -3.01
CA LEU A 323 16.81 -6.40 -1.80
C LEU A 323 17.98 -7.03 -1.03
N ALA A 324 18.02 -8.37 -0.94
CA ALA A 324 19.11 -9.11 -0.31
C ALA A 324 20.43 -8.91 -1.07
N ALA A 325 20.41 -9.05 -2.40
CA ALA A 325 21.59 -8.78 -3.24
C ALA A 325 22.07 -7.35 -3.10
N MET A 326 21.17 -6.36 -3.06
CA MET A 326 21.53 -4.96 -2.84
C MET A 326 22.24 -4.78 -1.49
N ARG A 327 21.72 -5.39 -0.43
CA ARG A 327 22.34 -5.33 0.90
C ARG A 327 23.74 -5.95 0.91
N SER A 328 23.89 -7.19 0.43
CA SER A 328 25.18 -7.88 0.37
C SER A 328 26.21 -7.14 -0.50
N TYR A 329 25.78 -6.66 -1.68
CA TYR A 329 26.64 -5.93 -2.60
C TYR A 329 27.16 -4.64 -1.95
N ARG A 330 26.28 -3.87 -1.31
CA ARG A 330 26.64 -2.59 -0.67
C ARG A 330 27.38 -2.77 0.65
N ALA A 331 27.17 -3.87 1.37
CA ALA A 331 27.96 -4.22 2.55
C ALA A 331 29.45 -4.38 2.19
N ARG A 332 29.76 -5.10 1.10
CA ARG A 332 31.13 -5.24 0.59
C ARG A 332 31.76 -3.90 0.22
N VAL A 333 31.04 -3.09 -0.56
CA VAL A 333 31.51 -1.76 -0.97
C VAL A 333 31.76 -0.86 0.25
N ALA A 334 30.90 -0.92 1.27
CA ALA A 334 31.07 -0.15 2.51
C ALA A 334 32.29 -0.59 3.33
N LEU A 335 32.70 -1.86 3.23
CA LEU A 335 33.92 -2.39 3.84
C LEU A 335 35.20 -2.09 3.03
N GLY A 336 35.08 -1.38 1.91
CA GLY A 336 36.20 -1.07 1.02
C GLY A 336 36.64 -2.25 0.14
N GLU A 337 35.82 -3.30 0.09
CA GLU A 337 36.03 -4.42 -0.83
C GLU A 337 35.55 -4.06 -2.24
N PRO A 338 36.12 -4.67 -3.29
CA PRO A 338 35.64 -4.46 -4.65
C PRO A 338 34.20 -4.97 -4.80
N ALA A 339 33.41 -4.20 -5.55
CA ALA A 339 32.10 -4.63 -6.03
C ALA A 339 32.19 -5.99 -6.74
N ASP A 340 31.22 -6.86 -6.47
CA ASP A 340 31.16 -8.21 -7.02
C ASP A 340 29.85 -8.41 -7.79
N GLU A 341 29.95 -8.42 -9.11
CA GLU A 341 28.82 -8.58 -10.03
C GLU A 341 28.09 -9.92 -9.83
N SER A 342 28.79 -10.96 -9.36
CA SER A 342 28.19 -12.27 -9.14
C SER A 342 27.10 -12.27 -8.06
N ILE A 343 27.11 -11.29 -7.14
CA ILE A 343 26.04 -11.08 -6.15
C ILE A 343 24.75 -10.65 -6.84
N ALA A 344 24.84 -9.71 -7.78
CA ALA A 344 23.69 -9.22 -8.54
C ALA A 344 23.15 -10.32 -9.49
N GLU A 345 24.05 -11.02 -10.19
CA GLU A 345 23.69 -12.09 -11.13
C GLU A 345 22.91 -13.22 -10.44
N ARG A 346 23.30 -13.62 -9.22
CA ARG A 346 22.59 -14.64 -8.41
C ARG A 346 21.15 -14.25 -8.04
N ALA A 347 20.85 -12.95 -7.99
CA ALA A 347 19.50 -12.43 -7.79
C ALA A 347 18.77 -12.10 -9.10
N GLY A 348 19.35 -12.42 -10.27
CA GLY A 348 18.74 -12.14 -11.58
C GLY A 348 18.65 -10.65 -11.89
N THR A 349 19.68 -9.89 -11.51
CA THR A 349 19.79 -8.45 -11.74
C THR A 349 21.23 -8.08 -12.09
N THR A 350 21.49 -6.82 -12.44
CA THR A 350 22.86 -6.32 -12.67
C THR A 350 23.36 -5.48 -11.50
N GLY A 351 24.68 -5.32 -11.35
CA GLY A 351 25.29 -4.42 -10.38
C GLY A 351 24.86 -2.97 -10.60
N ALA A 352 24.64 -2.56 -11.85
CA ALA A 352 24.08 -1.25 -12.18
C ALA A 352 22.65 -1.07 -11.62
N ASP A 353 21.78 -2.07 -11.81
CA ASP A 353 20.42 -2.04 -11.24
C ASP A 353 20.44 -2.01 -9.70
N VAL A 354 21.39 -2.72 -9.09
CA VAL A 354 21.59 -2.76 -7.63
C VAL A 354 22.02 -1.39 -7.10
N GLU A 355 22.96 -0.73 -7.76
CA GLU A 355 23.42 0.60 -7.39
C GLU A 355 22.33 1.65 -7.59
N GLU A 356 21.54 1.55 -8.67
CA GLU A 356 20.37 2.39 -8.85
C GLU A 356 19.34 2.16 -7.74
N LEU A 357 19.00 0.91 -7.44
CA LEU A 357 18.06 0.58 -6.38
C LEU A 357 18.55 1.09 -5.01
N TYR A 358 19.85 1.00 -4.73
CA TYR A 358 20.46 1.55 -3.52
C TYR A 358 20.33 3.08 -3.49
N ARG A 359 20.62 3.78 -4.58
CA ARG A 359 20.42 5.23 -4.68
C ARG A 359 18.96 5.63 -4.42
N LEU A 360 18.01 4.86 -4.96
CA LEU A 360 16.59 5.11 -4.80
C LEU A 360 16.09 4.87 -3.36
N LEU A 361 16.62 3.86 -2.66
CA LEU A 361 16.10 3.43 -1.35
C LEU A 361 16.90 3.89 -0.14
N ALA A 362 18.23 3.95 -0.24
CA ALA A 362 19.14 4.17 0.88
C ALA A 362 19.66 5.62 0.98
N ASP A 363 19.80 6.32 -0.15
CA ASP A 363 20.12 7.76 -0.16
C ASP A 363 19.03 8.63 -0.81
N PRO A 364 17.78 8.57 -0.32
CA PRO A 364 16.70 9.28 -0.96
C PRO A 364 16.66 10.73 -0.42
N THR A 365 17.30 11.66 -1.12
CA THR A 365 17.16 13.12 -0.84
C THR A 365 15.67 13.52 -0.80
N GLY A 366 15.32 14.58 -0.07
CA GLY A 366 13.91 15.02 0.02
C GLY A 366 13.26 15.23 -1.36
N GLU A 367 14.05 15.71 -2.31
CA GLU A 367 13.67 16.00 -3.70
C GLU A 367 13.41 14.75 -4.54
N THR A 368 14.05 13.62 -4.23
CA THR A 368 13.84 12.34 -4.95
C THR A 368 12.69 11.51 -4.36
N ARG A 369 12.32 11.75 -3.10
CA ARG A 369 11.20 11.04 -2.43
C ARG A 369 9.83 11.59 -2.78
N HIS A 370 9.74 12.90 -2.98
CA HIS A 370 8.48 13.58 -3.16
C HIS A 370 8.57 14.43 -4.44
N VAL A 371 8.09 13.86 -5.54
CA VAL A 371 8.07 14.50 -6.86
C VAL A 371 6.62 14.86 -7.18
N ILE A 372 6.16 16.01 -6.67
CA ILE A 372 4.76 16.40 -6.70
C ILE A 372 4.64 17.70 -7.49
N PRO A 373 4.05 17.68 -8.69
CA PRO A 373 3.80 18.91 -9.44
C PRO A 373 2.70 19.71 -8.72
N ALA A 374 2.76 21.04 -8.82
CA ALA A 374 1.63 21.85 -8.41
C ALA A 374 0.46 21.63 -9.38
N ALA A 375 -0.76 21.54 -8.86
CA ALA A 375 -1.94 21.37 -9.72
C ALA A 375 -2.25 22.65 -10.53
N PHE A 376 -1.73 23.81 -10.10
CA PHE A 376 -2.00 25.12 -10.68
C PHE A 376 -0.71 25.87 -11.06
N GLY A 377 0.20 25.24 -11.81
CA GLY A 377 1.47 25.83 -12.26
C GLY A 377 1.41 27.01 -13.25
N GLY A 378 0.23 27.49 -13.64
CA GLY A 378 0.12 28.62 -14.58
C GLY A 378 -1.19 29.42 -14.54
N GLN A 379 -2.27 28.89 -13.97
CA GLN A 379 -3.55 29.62 -13.87
C GLN A 379 -3.72 30.35 -12.54
N ALA A 380 -2.97 30.03 -11.49
CA ALA A 380 -3.06 30.75 -10.21
C ALA A 380 -2.50 32.18 -10.30
N SER A 381 -1.58 32.44 -11.23
CA SER A 381 -1.06 33.80 -11.49
C SER A 381 -1.99 34.65 -12.38
N ASP A 382 -2.77 34.02 -13.27
CA ASP A 382 -3.73 34.70 -14.16
C ASP A 382 -5.13 34.86 -13.53
N LEU A 383 -5.49 33.95 -12.61
CA LEU A 383 -6.59 34.15 -11.68
C LEU A 383 -6.08 35.05 -10.57
N GLY A 384 -5.91 36.35 -10.88
CA GLY A 384 -5.44 37.36 -9.95
C GLY A 384 -6.10 37.17 -8.59
N VAL A 385 -5.36 36.55 -7.68
CA VAL A 385 -5.82 36.23 -6.33
C VAL A 385 -6.18 37.58 -5.73
N PRO A 386 -7.47 37.87 -5.44
CA PRO A 386 -7.76 38.92 -4.50
C PRO A 386 -7.21 38.37 -3.18
N GLY A 387 -6.02 38.81 -2.80
CA GLY A 387 -5.59 38.70 -1.42
C GLY A 387 -6.71 39.31 -0.57
N CYS A 388 -7.26 38.51 0.34
CA CYS A 388 -8.48 38.71 1.15
C CYS A 388 -9.80 38.22 0.51
N GLY A 389 -10.27 37.06 0.99
CA GLY A 389 -11.66 36.64 0.87
C GLY A 389 -11.97 35.19 1.29
N CYS A 390 -10.99 34.30 1.25
CA CYS A 390 -11.15 32.89 1.64
C CYS A 390 -11.00 32.71 3.16
N GLY A 391 -11.96 33.21 3.93
CA GLY A 391 -11.94 33.05 5.38
C GLY A 391 -13.00 33.81 6.19
N THR A 392 -13.98 34.48 5.56
CA THR A 392 -15.13 35.01 6.30
C THR A 392 -16.25 34.00 6.21
N GLY A 393 -16.31 33.07 7.16
CA GLY A 393 -17.54 32.34 7.42
C GLY A 393 -18.59 33.32 7.96
N ASP A 394 -19.36 33.94 7.06
CA ASP A 394 -20.56 34.65 7.44
C ASP A 394 -21.69 33.63 7.58
N GLY A 395 -22.10 33.39 8.83
CA GLY A 395 -23.19 32.49 9.18
C GLY A 395 -24.57 33.01 8.73
N SER A 396 -24.76 33.21 7.43
CA SER A 396 -26.02 33.64 6.81
C SER A 396 -26.72 32.49 6.09
N GLY A 397 -26.71 31.30 6.69
CA GLY A 397 -27.63 30.21 6.35
C GLY A 397 -28.99 30.44 6.99
N THR A 398 -29.82 31.30 6.40
CA THR A 398 -31.23 31.42 6.74
C THR A 398 -31.96 30.13 6.34
N ARG A 399 -32.49 29.41 7.35
CA ARG A 399 -33.45 28.31 7.16
C ARG A 399 -34.76 28.84 6.56
N PRO A 400 -35.43 28.02 5.75
CA PRO A 400 -36.77 27.55 6.15
C PRO A 400 -36.74 26.14 6.74
#